data_AF-A0A4R0P1Z5-F1
#
_entry.id   AF-A0A4R0P1Z5-F1
#
_cell.length_a   1.000
_cell.length_b   1.000
_cell.length_c   1.000
_cell.angle_alpha   90.00
_cell.angle_beta   90.00
_cell.angle_gamma   90.00
#
_symmetry.space_group_name_H-M   'P 1'
#
loop_
_entity.id
_entity.type
_entity.pdbx_description
1 polymer ?
#
loop_
_entity_poly.entity_id
_entity_poly.type
_entity_poly.pdbx_seq_one_letter_code
_entity_poly.pdbx_strand_id
1 'polypeptide(L)' 'MAKEKKKAAKKKGGKKKEKKKGLKKNKLGVKNSLVNNINARKKKGKSRSKKKSKISKKAYKKMKKGWKK' A
#
# COMPACT_ATOMS: atom_id res chain seq x y z
N MET A 1 46.01 -21.85 -21.06
CA MET A 1 45.48 -22.78 -20.03
C MET A 1 44.54 -21.97 -19.14
N ALA A 2 43.25 -22.00 -19.42
CA ALA A 2 42.28 -22.93 -18.83
C ALA A 2 41.62 -22.35 -17.57
N LYS A 3 40.29 -22.13 -17.69
CA LYS A 3 39.27 -22.19 -16.63
C LYS A 3 39.27 -20.97 -15.66
N GLU A 4 38.15 -20.37 -15.26
CA GLU A 4 36.80 -20.90 -15.14
C GLU A 4 35.76 -19.79 -14.90
N LYS A 5 34.58 -19.97 -15.49
CA LYS A 5 33.35 -19.22 -15.20
C LYS A 5 32.89 -19.50 -13.77
N LYS A 6 32.58 -18.49 -12.95
CA LYS A 6 31.62 -18.62 -11.83
C LYS A 6 30.60 -17.47 -11.77
N LYS A 7 29.51 -17.73 -12.50
CA LYS A 7 28.09 -17.56 -12.15
C LYS A 7 27.68 -16.37 -11.27
N ALA A 8 26.83 -15.55 -11.88
CA ALA A 8 25.76 -14.81 -11.24
C ALA A 8 25.13 -15.54 -10.05
N ALA A 9 25.05 -14.84 -8.92
CA ALA A 9 24.00 -15.07 -7.95
C ALA A 9 23.73 -13.76 -7.20
N LYS A 10 22.73 -13.03 -7.70
CA LYS A 10 21.79 -12.21 -6.92
C LYS A 10 21.91 -12.57 -5.43
N LYS A 11 22.52 -11.69 -4.62
CA LYS A 11 22.35 -11.75 -3.16
C LYS A 11 20.86 -11.54 -2.93
N LYS A 12 20.15 -12.67 -2.76
CA LYS A 12 18.72 -12.75 -2.47
C LYS A 12 18.48 -11.80 -1.31
N GLY A 13 17.82 -10.68 -1.61
CA GLY A 13 17.38 -9.71 -0.62
C GLY A 13 16.72 -10.48 0.52
N GLY A 14 17.26 -10.29 1.72
CA GLY A 14 16.79 -10.98 2.91
C GLY A 14 15.27 -10.92 2.94
N LYS A 15 14.64 -12.10 2.95
CA LYS A 15 13.21 -12.25 3.21
C LYS A 15 12.98 -11.56 4.55
N LYS A 16 12.47 -10.32 4.52
CA LYS A 16 12.06 -9.59 5.71
C LYS A 16 10.99 -10.44 6.36
N LYS A 17 11.37 -11.16 7.43
CA LYS A 17 10.47 -11.98 8.23
C LYS A 17 9.37 -11.04 8.71
N GLU A 18 8.21 -11.10 8.06
CA GLU A 18 7.05 -10.30 8.46
C GLU A 18 6.65 -10.80 9.85
N LYS A 19 7.10 -10.09 10.89
CA LYS A 19 6.55 -10.23 12.23
C LYS A 19 5.06 -9.95 12.06
N LYS A 20 4.22 -10.99 12.08
CA LYS A 20 2.77 -10.87 12.20
C LYS A 20 2.51 -10.15 13.53
N LYS A 21 2.51 -8.81 13.48
CA LYS A 21 2.17 -7.98 14.63
C LYS A 21 0.74 -8.38 15.00
N GLY A 22 0.60 -8.93 16.21
CA GLY A 22 -0.68 -9.23 16.81
C GLY A 22 -1.66 -8.09 16.55
N LEU A 23 -2.90 -8.48 16.29
CA LEU A 23 -3.97 -7.61 15.80
C LEU A 23 -4.27 -6.54 16.85
N LYS A 24 -3.56 -5.41 16.80
CA LYS A 24 -3.77 -4.28 17.71
C LYS A 24 -5.17 -3.70 17.45
N LYS A 25 -6.13 -4.14 18.26
CA LYS A 25 -7.48 -3.58 18.34
C LYS A 25 -7.40 -2.21 19.04
N ASN A 26 -8.31 -1.28 18.69
CA ASN A 26 -8.44 0.00 19.41
C ASN A 26 -9.16 -0.17 20.75
N LYS A 27 -9.37 0.93 21.49
CA LYS A 27 -10.12 0.98 22.76
C LYS A 27 -11.56 0.40 22.65
N LEU A 28 -12.13 0.37 21.45
CA LEU A 28 -13.46 -0.21 21.15
C LEU A 28 -13.38 -1.67 20.64
N GLY A 29 -12.20 -2.32 20.68
CA GLY A 29 -12.02 -3.68 20.17
C GLY A 29 -12.02 -3.81 18.63
N VAL A 30 -12.19 -2.71 17.90
CA VAL A 30 -12.33 -2.72 16.44
C VAL A 30 -10.95 -2.73 15.78
N LYS A 31 -10.71 -3.80 15.00
CA LYS A 31 -9.46 -4.09 14.31
C LYS A 31 -9.19 -3.16 13.12
N ASN A 32 -10.24 -2.71 12.45
CA ASN A 32 -10.20 -1.96 11.18
C ASN A 32 -11.02 -0.66 11.25
N SER A 33 -11.01 0.05 12.38
CA SER A 33 -11.77 1.30 12.46
C SER A 33 -11.27 2.30 11.42
N LEU A 34 -12.20 3.08 10.86
CA LEU A 34 -11.90 4.10 9.87
C LEU A 34 -10.82 5.07 10.37
N VAL A 35 -10.94 5.53 11.63
CA VAL A 35 -9.97 6.43 12.28
C VAL A 35 -8.58 5.79 12.37
N ASN A 36 -8.49 4.51 12.75
CA ASN A 36 -7.21 3.80 12.81
C ASN A 36 -6.55 3.69 11.43
N ASN A 37 -7.33 3.39 10.40
CA ASN A 37 -6.84 3.29 9.03
C ASN A 37 -6.31 4.65 8.53
N ILE A 38 -7.03 5.74 8.82
CA ILE A 38 -6.59 7.11 8.50
C ILE A 38 -5.26 7.42 9.20
N ASN A 39 -5.18 7.22 10.51
CA ASN A 39 -3.97 7.51 11.29
C ASN A 39 -2.78 6.63 10.87
N ALA A 40 -3.02 5.35 10.58
CA ALA A 40 -2.00 4.45 10.07
C ALA A 40 -1.48 4.89 8.69
N ARG A 41 -2.34 5.41 7.80
CA ARG A 41 -1.93 5.94 6.50
C ARG A 41 -1.17 7.26 6.61
N LYS A 42 -1.58 8.14 7.54
CA LYS A 42 -0.86 9.38 7.88
C LYS A 42 0.55 9.06 8.38
N LYS A 43 0.68 8.20 9.41
CA LYS A 43 1.99 7.76 9.96
C LYS A 43 2.89 7.09 8.92
N LYS A 44 2.31 6.35 7.96
CA LYS A 44 3.05 5.70 6.87
C LYS A 44 3.39 6.65 5.71
N GLY A 45 2.96 7.91 5.72
CA GLY A 45 3.16 8.83 4.60
C GLY A 45 2.42 8.45 3.31
N LYS A 46 1.47 7.50 3.37
CA LYS A 46 0.69 7.02 2.20
C LYS A 46 -0.53 7.88 1.90
N SER A 47 -0.61 9.07 2.50
CA SER A 47 -1.64 10.03 2.17
C SER A 47 -1.34 10.63 0.80
N ARG A 48 -2.35 10.74 -0.07
CA ARG A 48 -2.16 11.35 -1.38
C ARG A 48 -2.08 12.87 -1.20
N SER A 49 -1.19 13.54 -1.93
CA SER A 49 -1.19 15.01 -1.98
C SER A 49 -2.50 15.52 -2.60
N LYS A 50 -2.91 16.75 -2.26
CA LYS A 50 -4.12 17.38 -2.84
C LYS A 50 -4.07 17.45 -4.38
N LYS A 51 -2.88 17.58 -4.96
CA LYS A 51 -2.67 17.53 -6.42
C LYS A 51 -3.07 16.17 -7.02
N LYS A 52 -2.83 15.07 -6.29
CA LYS A 52 -3.16 13.69 -6.68
C LYS A 52 -4.51 13.20 -6.12
N SER A 53 -5.29 14.06 -5.45
CA SER A 53 -6.61 13.73 -4.93
C SER A 53 -7.76 14.14 -5.85
N LYS A 54 -7.47 14.80 -6.98
CA LYS A 54 -8.47 15.15 -8.01
C LYS A 54 -8.76 13.96 -8.91
N ILE A 55 -10.04 13.75 -9.20
CA ILE A 55 -10.50 12.76 -10.19
C ILE A 55 -10.26 13.37 -11.59
N SER A 56 -9.73 12.57 -12.53
CA SER A 56 -9.56 13.04 -13.90
C SER A 56 -10.92 13.22 -14.58
N LYS A 57 -11.01 14.12 -15.57
CA LYS A 57 -12.24 14.32 -16.36
C LYS A 57 -12.76 13.00 -16.95
N LYS A 58 -11.86 12.13 -17.44
CA LYS A 58 -12.21 10.80 -17.97
C LYS A 58 -12.81 9.89 -16.89
N ALA A 59 -12.21 9.86 -15.69
CA ALA A 59 -12.72 9.04 -14.59
C ALA A 59 -14.07 9.55 -14.07
N TYR A 60 -14.26 10.87 -13.98
CA TYR A 60 -15.55 11.46 -13.59
C TYR A 60 -16.67 11.11 -14.58
N LYS A 61 -16.40 11.20 -15.89
CA LYS A 61 -17.35 10.78 -16.93
C LYS A 61 -17.77 9.31 -16.78
N LYS A 62 -16.84 8.40 -16.45
CA LYS A 62 -17.16 6.98 -16.20
C LYS A 62 -18.06 6.80 -14.98
N MET A 63 -17.76 7.52 -13.89
CA MET A 63 -18.55 7.46 -12.65
C MET A 63 -19.99 7.96 -12.88
N LYS A 64 -20.17 9.04 -13.65
CA LYS A 64 -21.48 9.63 -13.94
C LYS A 64 -22.43 8.72 -14.73
N LYS A 65 -21.91 7.77 -15.53
CA LYS A 65 -22.74 6.88 -16.37
C LYS A 65 -23.75 6.03 -15.59
N GLY A 66 -23.46 5.72 -14.33
CA GLY A 66 -24.35 4.92 -13.47
C GLY A 66 -25.25 5.75 -12.56
N TRP A 67 -25.25 7.08 -12.69
CA TRP A 67 -26.11 7.93 -11.88
C TRP A 67 -27.52 7.95 -12.49
N LYS A 68 -28.52 7.55 -11.69
CA LYS A 68 -29.92 7.70 -12.07
C LYS A 68 -30.20 9.20 -12.29
N LYS A 69 -31.02 9.50 -13.30
CA LYS A 69 -31.44 10.87 -13.60
C LYS A 69 -32.41 11.37 -12.54
#